data_AF-A0A2P5MSK0-F1
#
_entry.id   AF-A0A2P5MSK0-F1
#
_cell.length_a   1.000
_cell.length_b   1.000
_cell.length_c   1.000
_cell.angle_alpha   90.00
_cell.angle_beta   90.00
_cell.angle_gamma   90.00
#
_symmetry.space_group_name_H-M   'P 1'
#
loop_
_entity.id
_entity.type
_entity.pdbx_description
1 polymer ?
#
loop_
_entity_poly.entity_id
_entity_poly.type
_entity_poly.pdbx_seq_one_letter_code
_entity_poly.pdbx_strand_id
1 'polypeptide(L)' 'PAQAFKVPNTAVAQNEGKNFIFLRNERGFMATEVNVIGKQDSASIITGNLSLDAEIAVSGAVALKAGWLGLGSDQ' A
#
# COMPACT_ATOMS: atom_id res chain seq x y z
N PRO A 1 -0.45 8.88 -18.96
CA PRO A 1 -0.41 9.74 -17.74
C PRO A 1 -0.32 8.83 -16.53
N ALA A 2 0.59 9.08 -15.58
CA ALA A 2 0.62 8.31 -14.34
C ALA A 2 -0.57 8.74 -13.47
N GLN A 3 -1.46 7.80 -13.14
CA GLN A 3 -2.62 8.08 -12.30
C GLN A 3 -2.18 8.26 -10.85
N ALA A 4 -2.62 9.36 -10.24
CA ALA A 4 -2.35 9.66 -8.83
C ALA A 4 -3.59 9.39 -7.98
N PHE A 5 -3.40 8.78 -6.81
CA PHE A 5 -4.45 8.41 -5.89
C PHE A 5 -4.20 9.04 -4.53
N LYS A 6 -5.25 9.59 -3.93
CA LYS A 6 -5.21 10.09 -2.55
C LYS A 6 -5.65 8.97 -1.62
N VAL A 7 -4.75 8.54 -0.74
CA VAL A 7 -5.01 7.47 0.23
C VAL A 7 -4.73 7.98 1.65
N PRO A 8 -5.39 7.45 2.69
CA PRO A 8 -5.04 7.75 4.07
C PRO A 8 -3.58 7.39 4.36
N ASN A 9 -2.91 8.16 5.22
CA ASN A 9 -1.52 7.83 5.62
C ASN A 9 -1.40 6.43 6.23
N THR A 10 -2.47 5.94 6.86
CA THR A 10 -2.56 4.59 7.44
C THR A 10 -2.62 3.47 6.43
N ALA A 11 -2.94 3.74 5.16
CA ALA A 11 -3.01 2.75 4.09
C ALA A 11 -1.63 2.46 3.46
N VAL A 12 -0.66 3.34 3.70
CA VAL A 12 0.69 3.25 3.13
C VAL A 12 1.62 2.57 4.11
N ALA A 13 2.15 1.42 3.71
CA ALA A 13 3.21 0.72 4.43
C ALA A 13 4.57 1.14 3.89
N GLN A 14 5.49 1.52 4.77
CA GLN A 14 6.88 1.81 4.38
C GLN A 14 7.76 0.62 4.74
N ASN A 15 8.56 0.11 3.81
CA ASN A 15 9.56 -0.94 4.07
C ASN A 15 10.85 -0.61 3.32
N GLU A 16 11.99 -0.62 4.03
CA GLU A 16 13.32 -0.37 3.44
C GLU A 16 13.40 0.88 2.55
N GLY A 17 12.76 1.97 2.95
CA GLY A 17 12.73 3.22 2.18
C GLY A 17 11.75 3.24 0.99
N LYS A 18 11.10 2.11 0.70
CA LYS A 18 10.03 1.99 -0.32
C LYS A 18 8.65 2.09 0.31
N ASN A 19 7.66 2.47 -0.49
CA ASN A 19 6.27 2.56 -0.06
C ASN A 19 5.44 1.49 -0.76
N PHE A 20 4.52 0.90 -0.02
CA PHE A 20 3.66 -0.19 -0.46
C PHE A 20 2.23 0.08 -0.02
N ILE A 21 1.29 -0.43 -0.79
CA ILE A 21 -0.11 -0.54 -0.39
C ILE A 21 -0.55 -1.99 -0.49
N PHE A 22 -1.58 -2.36 0.26
CA PHE A 22 -2.15 -3.69 0.20
C PHE A 22 -3.44 -3.66 -0.62
N LEU A 23 -3.39 -4.22 -1.82
CA LEU A 23 -4.56 -4.41 -2.67
C LEU A 23 -5.27 -5.69 -2.28
N ARG A 24 -6.59 -5.65 -2.14
CA ARG A 24 -7.40 -6.85 -1.94
C ARG A 24 -7.44 -7.65 -3.23
N ASN A 25 -7.22 -8.96 -3.12
CA ASN A 25 -7.39 -9.92 -4.20
C ASN A 25 -8.31 -11.06 -3.73
N GLU A 26 -8.62 -12.01 -4.62
CA GLU A 26 -9.51 -13.13 -4.31
C GLU A 26 -9.04 -14.01 -3.14
N ARG A 27 -7.74 -13.97 -2.80
CA ARG A 27 -7.10 -14.81 -1.78
C ARG A 27 -6.74 -14.04 -0.50
N GLY A 28 -7.00 -12.74 -0.42
CA GLY A 28 -6.57 -11.88 0.68
C GLY A 28 -6.01 -10.54 0.18
N PHE A 29 -4.73 -10.29 0.47
CA PHE A 29 -4.08 -9.01 0.16
C PHE A 29 -2.72 -9.20 -0.52
N MET A 30 -2.40 -8.33 -1.46
CA MET A 30 -1.13 -8.29 -2.17
C MET A 30 -0.44 -6.94 -1.94
N ALA A 31 0.80 -6.98 -1.43
CA ALA A 31 1.63 -5.79 -1.31
C ALA A 31 2.07 -5.30 -2.70
N THR A 32 1.76 -4.06 -3.03
CA THR A 32 2.09 -3.42 -4.30
C THR A 32 2.92 -2.18 -4.04
N GLU A 33 4.10 -2.13 -4.64
CA GLU A 33 5.01 -0.99 -4.55
C GLU A 33 4.39 0.25 -5.22
N VAL A 34 4.47 1.39 -4.55
CA VAL A 34 3.93 2.67 -5.03
C VAL A 34 4.91 3.80 -4.73
N ASN A 35 4.82 4.88 -5.50
CA ASN A 35 5.57 6.10 -5.27
C ASN A 35 4.71 7.14 -4.59
N VAL A 36 5.15 7.65 -3.45
CA VAL A 36 4.50 8.79 -2.79
C VAL A 36 5.01 10.07 -3.45
N ILE A 37 4.12 10.78 -4.15
CA ILE A 37 4.44 12.06 -4.82
C ILE A 37 4.00 13.28 -4.01
N GLY A 38 3.25 13.06 -2.93
CA GLY A 38 2.84 14.12 -2.01
C GLY A 38 2.37 13.55 -0.69
N LYS A 39 2.60 14.28 0.39
CA LYS A 39 2.17 13.90 1.74
C LYS A 39 1.48 15.10 2.39
N GLN A 40 0.28 14.89 2.89
CA GLN A 40 -0.52 15.84 3.66
C GLN A 40 -0.72 15.26 5.08
N ASP A 41 -1.24 16.09 6.00
CA ASP A 41 -1.36 15.74 7.42
C ASP A 41 -2.05 14.39 7.67
N SER A 42 -3.14 14.11 6.94
CA SER A 42 -3.93 12.88 7.11
C SER A 42 -3.89 11.92 5.91
N ALA A 43 -3.34 12.35 4.77
CA ALA A 43 -3.41 11.60 3.52
C ALA A 43 -2.13 11.74 2.69
N SER A 44 -1.78 10.69 1.95
CA SER A 44 -0.69 10.66 0.99
C SER A 44 -1.23 10.57 -0.43
N ILE A 45 -0.55 11.23 -1.36
CA ILE A 45 -0.78 11.09 -2.79
C ILE A 45 0.25 10.12 -3.33
N ILE A 46 -0.23 9.01 -3.88
CA ILE A 46 0.58 7.94 -4.43
C ILE A 46 0.37 7.80 -5.94
N THR A 47 1.37 7.28 -6.64
CA THR A 47 1.28 6.85 -8.04
C THR A 47 1.80 5.43 -8.17
N GLY A 48 1.24 4.70 -9.12
CA GLY A 48 1.61 3.32 -9.37
C GLY A 48 0.71 2.69 -10.42
N ASN A 49 0.99 1.43 -10.74
CA ASN A 49 0.17 0.66 -11.66
C ASN A 49 -1.05 0.09 -10.91
N LEU A 50 -1.98 0.97 -10.55
CA LEU A 50 -3.18 0.65 -9.78
C LEU A 50 -4.43 0.81 -10.65
N SER A 51 -5.35 -0.15 -10.56
CA SER A 51 -6.67 -0.01 -11.18
C SER A 51 -7.55 0.94 -10.36
N LEU A 52 -8.45 1.67 -11.03
CA LEU A 52 -9.46 2.49 -10.37
C LEU A 52 -10.45 1.65 -9.54
N ASP A 53 -10.68 0.40 -9.96
CA ASP A 53 -11.57 -0.55 -9.29
C ASP A 53 -10.85 -1.37 -8.22
N ALA A 54 -9.58 -1.08 -7.94
CA ALA A 54 -8.82 -1.83 -6.95
C ALA A 54 -9.25 -1.45 -5.53
N GLU A 55 -9.62 -2.45 -4.75
CA GLU A 55 -9.89 -2.30 -3.33
C GLU A 55 -8.57 -2.26 -2.55
N ILE A 56 -8.38 -1.26 -1.69
CA ILE A 56 -7.19 -1.12 -0.85
C ILE A 56 -7.53 -1.27 0.63
N ALA A 57 -6.62 -1.84 1.40
CA ALA A 57 -6.72 -1.81 2.85
C ALA A 57 -6.37 -0.42 3.39
N VAL A 58 -7.39 0.32 3.86
CA VAL A 58 -7.20 1.65 4.49
C VAL A 58 -7.02 1.58 6.01
N SER A 59 -7.33 0.42 6.59
CA SER A 59 -7.21 0.09 8.01
C SER A 59 -6.51 -1.24 8.18
N GLY A 60 -5.72 -1.41 9.24
CA GLY A 60 -5.00 -2.67 9.49
C GLY A 60 -3.81 -2.91 8.56
N ALA A 61 -3.36 -1.92 7.78
CA ALA A 61 -2.16 -2.04 6.95
C ALA A 61 -0.91 -2.42 7.75
N VAL A 62 -0.84 -2.02 9.03
CA VAL A 62 0.22 -2.47 9.96
C VAL A 62 0.18 -3.98 10.19
N ALA A 63 -1.01 -4.55 10.40
CA ALA A 63 -1.18 -5.99 10.57
C ALA A 63 -0.92 -6.75 9.26
N LEU A 64 -1.35 -6.20 8.12
CA LEU A 64 -1.04 -6.77 6.80
C LEU A 64 0.46 -6.76 6.52
N LYS A 65 1.16 -5.67 6.89
CA LYS A 65 2.62 -5.61 6.81
C LYS A 65 3.28 -6.63 7.73
N ALA A 66 2.79 -6.80 8.96
CA ALA A 66 3.33 -7.80 9.89
C ALA A 66 3.17 -9.23 9.34
N GLY A 67 2.01 -9.55 8.74
CA GLY A 67 1.79 -10.83 8.07
C GLY A 67 2.70 -11.00 6.84
N TRP A 68 2.82 -9.96 6.01
CA TRP A 68 3.68 -9.99 4.82
C TRP A 68 5.18 -10.14 5.16
N LEU A 69 5.68 -9.41 6.15
CA LEU A 69 7.07 -9.53 6.62
C LEU A 69 7.32 -10.85 7.36
N GLY A 70 6.34 -11.33 8.14
CA GLY A 70 6.44 -12.62 8.83
C GLY A 70 6.50 -13.80 7.87
N LEU A 71 5.78 -13.74 6.74
CA LEU A 71 5.87 -14.70 5.63
C LEU A 71 7.15 -14.55 4.80
N GLY A 72 7.85 -13.41 4.89
CA GLY A 72 9.11 -13.14 4.19
C GLY A 72 10.37 -13.59 4.95
N SER A 73 10.22 -14.16 6.15
CA SER A 73 11.33 -14.63 6.99
C SER A 73 11.78 -16.07 6.70
N ASP A 74 11.06 -16.80 5.85
CA ASP A 74 11.46 -18.14 5.42
C ASP A 74 12.14 -18.04 4.05
N GLN A 75 13.47 -18.09 4.09
CA GLN A 75 14.48 -18.57 3.11
C GLN A 75 15.72 -17.67 3.11
#